data_AF-A0A925DLK7-F1
#
_entry.id   AF-A0A925DLK7-F1
#
_cell.length_a   1.000
_cell.length_b   1.000
_cell.length_c   1.000
_cell.angle_alpha   90.00
_cell.angle_beta   90.00
_cell.angle_gamma   90.00
#
_symmetry.space_group_name_H-M   'P 1'
#
loop_
_entity.id
_entity.type
_entity.pdbx_description
1 polymer ?
#
loop_
_entity_poly.entity_id
_entity_poly.type
_entity_poly.pdbx_seq_one_letter_code
_entity_poly.pdbx_strand_id
1 'polypeptide(L)'
;MEEAQIMWYGLFLGSGVTALQPTLKIQQSFLVEFAVAGQSDDMAIFSKSGGTEAGTHEVTLYFSPAAAAFAKTIPGAAPCTKPPSDGLSLLVGNSPGAFHVLFPEWQPRQR
;
A
#
# COMPACT_ATOMS: atom_id res chain seq x y z
N MET A 1 -25.28 6.88 6.44
CA MET A 1 -24.32 6.51 7.51
C MET A 1 -23.25 5.70 6.80
N GLU A 2 -22.15 6.37 6.45
CA GLU A 2 -21.06 5.82 5.65
C GLU A 2 -20.30 4.82 6.54
N GLU A 3 -20.53 3.53 6.35
CA GLU A 3 -19.64 2.51 6.89
C GLU A 3 -18.27 2.78 6.28
N ALA A 4 -17.38 3.42 7.04
CA ALA A 4 -15.96 3.47 6.74
C ALA A 4 -15.43 2.04 6.84
N GLN A 5 -15.74 1.27 5.80
CA GLN A 5 -15.37 -0.11 5.64
C GLN A 5 -13.85 -0.16 5.76
N ILE A 6 -13.37 -0.96 6.71
CA ILE A 6 -11.96 -1.27 6.98
C ILE A 6 -11.39 -2.14 5.83
N MET A 7 -11.77 -1.82 4.59
CA MET A 7 -11.45 -2.54 3.38
C MET A 7 -10.16 -1.99 2.82
N TRP A 8 -9.18 -2.88 2.74
CA TRP A 8 -7.94 -2.62 2.04
C TRP A 8 -8.20 -2.67 0.54
N TYR A 9 -7.35 -2.00 -0.23
CA TYR A 9 -7.38 -2.11 -1.68
C TYR A 9 -6.06 -2.66 -2.17
N GLY A 10 -6.12 -3.59 -3.12
CA GLY A 10 -4.97 -4.18 -3.77
C GLY A 10 -4.93 -3.75 -5.23
N LEU A 11 -3.74 -3.37 -5.71
CA LEU A 11 -3.48 -3.12 -7.13
C LEU A 11 -2.29 -3.97 -7.56
N PHE A 12 -2.56 -4.93 -8.44
CA PHE A 12 -1.52 -5.70 -9.07
C PHE A 12 -0.95 -4.94 -10.26
N LEU A 13 0.34 -4.62 -10.22
CA LEU A 13 1.04 -3.87 -11.27
C LEU A 13 1.81 -4.76 -12.26
N GLY A 14 1.89 -6.07 -12.01
CA GLY A 14 2.62 -7.00 -12.86
C GLY A 14 4.12 -7.07 -12.53
N SER A 15 4.93 -7.45 -13.51
CA SER A 15 6.36 -7.70 -13.34
C SER A 15 7.18 -6.39 -13.24
N GLY A 16 8.26 -6.42 -12.46
CA GLY A 16 8.93 -5.23 -11.90
C GLY A 16 9.28 -4.12 -12.89
N VAL A 17 9.59 -4.43 -14.15
CA VAL A 17 9.91 -3.42 -15.18
C VAL A 17 8.68 -2.64 -15.65
N THR A 18 7.52 -3.30 -15.80
CA THR A 18 6.26 -2.64 -16.16
C THR A 18 5.57 -2.04 -14.95
N ALA A 19 5.83 -2.56 -13.75
CA ALA A 19 5.26 -2.04 -12.51
C ALA A 19 5.97 -0.77 -11.97
N LEU A 20 7.22 -0.51 -12.34
CA LEU A 20 7.98 0.62 -11.79
C LEU A 20 7.36 1.99 -12.13
N GLN A 21 7.05 2.22 -13.41
CA GLN A 21 6.42 3.45 -13.90
C GLN A 21 5.08 3.77 -13.19
N PRO A 22 4.10 2.85 -13.15
CA PRO A 22 2.85 3.11 -12.44
C PRO A 22 3.05 3.24 -10.92
N THR A 23 3.98 2.48 -10.32
CA THR A 23 4.31 2.62 -8.89
C THR A 23 4.76 4.04 -8.56
N LEU A 24 5.71 4.59 -9.32
CA LEU A 24 6.22 5.94 -9.10
C LEU A 24 5.14 7.01 -9.31
N LYS A 25 4.29 6.85 -10.32
CA LYS A 25 3.19 7.78 -10.58
C LYS A 25 2.18 7.78 -9.43
N ILE A 26 1.78 6.60 -8.97
CA ILE A 26 0.87 6.44 -7.83
C ILE A 26 1.49 7.01 -6.56
N GLN A 27 2.77 6.74 -6.33
CA GLN A 27 3.52 7.28 -5.19
C GLN A 27 3.49 8.81 -5.19
N GLN A 28 3.80 9.46 -6.32
CA GLN A 28 3.79 10.92 -6.43
C GLN A 28 2.39 11.52 -6.23
N SER A 29 1.37 10.94 -6.85
CA SER A 29 -0.02 11.39 -6.66
C SER A 29 -0.50 11.21 -5.22
N PHE A 30 -0.15 10.09 -4.59
CA PHE A 30 -0.53 9.82 -3.21
C PHE A 30 0.23 10.67 -2.20
N LEU A 31 1.48 11.04 -2.47
CA LEU A 31 2.24 11.95 -1.60
C LEU A 31 1.55 13.30 -1.43
N VAL A 32 0.91 13.81 -2.50
CA VAL A 32 0.11 15.04 -2.42
C VAL A 32 -1.10 14.83 -1.52
N GLU A 33 -1.84 13.75 -1.72
CA GLU A 33 -3.03 13.44 -0.90
C GLU A 33 -2.67 13.19 0.57
N PHE A 34 -1.56 12.49 0.82
CA PHE A 34 -1.04 12.24 2.15
C PHE A 34 -0.64 13.54 2.86
N ALA A 35 -0.05 14.50 2.15
CA ALA A 35 0.26 15.82 2.70
C ALA A 35 -1.01 16.63 2.99
N VAL A 36 -2.01 16.60 2.10
CA VAL A 36 -3.31 17.26 2.28
C VAL A 36 -4.08 16.67 3.47
N ALA A 37 -4.01 15.35 3.66
CA ALA A 37 -4.62 14.64 4.78
C ALA A 37 -3.85 14.80 6.12
N GLY A 38 -2.79 15.60 6.16
CA GLY A 38 -2.03 15.87 7.38
C GLY A 38 -1.15 14.70 7.84
N GLN A 39 -0.77 13.80 6.93
CA GLN A 39 0.17 12.71 7.17
C GLN A 39 -0.28 11.73 8.28
N SER A 40 -1.57 11.39 8.30
CA SER A 40 -2.15 10.49 9.30
C SER A 40 -1.51 9.10 9.27
N ASP A 41 -1.27 8.52 10.45
CA ASP A 41 -0.69 7.17 10.59
C ASP A 41 -1.57 6.08 9.97
N ASP A 42 -2.90 6.29 9.91
CA ASP A 42 -3.85 5.38 9.27
C ASP A 42 -3.74 5.36 7.73
N MET A 43 -3.03 6.32 7.12
CA MET A 43 -2.96 6.54 5.67
C MET A 43 -1.60 6.16 5.11
N ALA A 44 -1.51 4.95 4.56
CA ALA A 44 -0.29 4.44 3.94
C ALA A 44 -0.55 3.58 2.70
N ILE A 45 0.48 3.50 1.85
CA ILE A 45 0.62 2.54 0.75
C ILE A 45 1.78 1.61 1.07
N PHE A 46 1.51 0.32 1.01
CA PHE A 46 2.50 -0.74 1.11
C PHE A 46 2.71 -1.36 -0.26
N SER A 47 3.95 -1.74 -0.55
CA SER A 47 4.31 -2.51 -1.73
C SER A 47 4.73 -3.91 -1.27
N LYS A 48 4.26 -4.92 -1.98
CA LYS A 48 4.71 -6.30 -1.85
C LYS A 48 5.31 -6.73 -3.16
N SER A 49 6.59 -7.06 -3.13
CA SER A 49 7.23 -7.79 -4.22
C SER A 49 7.09 -9.28 -3.94
N GLY A 50 6.28 -9.96 -4.75
CA GLY A 50 6.13 -11.42 -4.75
C GLY A 50 6.84 -12.01 -5.96
N GLY A 51 7.38 -13.23 -5.81
CA GLY A 51 8.03 -13.95 -6.90
C GLY A 51 8.24 -15.39 -6.49
N THR A 52 7.22 -16.22 -6.73
CA THR A 52 7.29 -17.66 -6.51
C THR A 52 8.04 -18.25 -7.70
N GLU A 53 9.31 -18.61 -7.48
CA GLU A 53 10.10 -19.52 -8.32
C GLU A 53 10.24 -19.09 -9.81
N ALA A 54 11.46 -18.64 -10.17
CA ALA A 54 11.90 -18.30 -11.53
C ALA A 54 11.51 -16.90 -12.09
N GLY A 55 11.97 -15.83 -11.43
CA GLY A 55 12.30 -14.57 -12.11
C GLY A 55 11.16 -13.57 -12.36
N THR A 56 9.92 -13.89 -11.99
CA THR A 56 8.81 -12.94 -12.01
C THR A 56 8.83 -12.07 -10.75
N HIS A 57 9.30 -10.83 -10.89
CA HIS A 57 9.22 -9.80 -9.84
C HIS A 57 7.83 -9.17 -9.86
N GLU A 58 6.81 -9.83 -9.34
CA GLU A 58 5.46 -9.27 -9.30
C GLU A 58 5.34 -8.21 -8.22
N VAL A 59 4.82 -7.04 -8.57
CA VAL A 59 4.61 -5.94 -7.63
C VAL A 59 3.12 -5.77 -7.41
N THR A 60 2.71 -5.86 -6.15
CA THR A 60 1.36 -5.55 -5.72
C THR A 60 1.40 -4.39 -4.73
N LEU A 61 0.62 -3.36 -4.97
CA LEU A 61 0.43 -2.26 -4.03
C LEU A 61 -0.82 -2.50 -3.19
N TYR A 62 -0.72 -2.22 -1.90
CA TYR A 62 -1.79 -2.31 -0.94
C TYR A 62 -2.04 -0.94 -0.33
N PHE A 63 -3.27 -0.47 -0.43
CA PHE A 63 -3.73 0.79 0.13
C PHE A 63 -4.47 0.52 1.43
N SER A 64 -4.08 1.25 2.47
CA SER A 64 -4.79 1.29 3.75
C SER A 64 -6.24 1.74 3.60
N PRO A 65 -7.13 1.41 4.55
CA PRO A 65 -8.52 1.86 4.52
C PRO A 65 -8.68 3.39 4.47
N ALA A 66 -7.80 4.16 5.13
CA ALA A 66 -7.83 5.62 5.03
C ALA A 66 -7.45 6.11 3.62
N ALA A 67 -6.66 5.33 2.88
CA ALA A 67 -6.32 5.56 1.47
C ALA A 67 -7.36 5.00 0.48
N ALA A 68 -8.46 4.40 0.95
CA ALA A 68 -9.45 3.75 0.08
C ALA A 68 -10.07 4.72 -0.95
N ALA A 69 -10.32 5.98 -0.56
CA ALA A 69 -10.84 6.99 -1.47
C ALA A 69 -9.89 7.23 -2.65
N PHE A 70 -8.59 7.35 -2.38
CA PHE A 70 -7.56 7.46 -3.42
C PHE A 70 -7.46 6.19 -4.25
N ALA A 71 -7.46 5.00 -3.61
CA ALA A 71 -7.37 3.73 -4.31
C ALA A 71 -8.50 3.52 -5.33
N LYS A 72 -9.73 3.94 -5.00
CA LYS A 72 -10.88 3.89 -5.92
C LYS A 72 -10.70 4.73 -7.19
N THR A 73 -9.83 5.74 -7.17
CA THR A 73 -9.50 6.54 -8.36
C THR A 73 -8.53 5.83 -9.30
N ILE A 74 -7.83 4.80 -8.81
CA ILE A 74 -6.80 4.09 -9.56
C ILE A 74 -7.46 2.94 -10.34
N PRO A 75 -7.33 2.90 -11.67
CA PRO A 75 -7.86 1.82 -12.48
C PRO A 75 -7.16 0.50 -12.13
N GLY A 76 -7.95 -0.55 -11.88
CA GLY A 76 -7.46 -1.88 -11.52
C GLY A 76 -7.27 -2.10 -10.02
N ALA A 77 -7.45 -1.08 -9.19
CA ALA A 77 -7.50 -1.28 -7.74
C ALA A 77 -8.81 -1.96 -7.36
N ALA A 78 -8.72 -3.03 -6.58
CA ALA A 78 -9.87 -3.80 -6.12
C ALA A 78 -9.87 -3.91 -4.60
N PRO A 79 -11.04 -3.95 -3.94
CA PRO A 79 -11.11 -4.22 -2.51
C PRO A 79 -10.53 -5.61 -2.22
N CYS A 80 -9.68 -5.70 -1.20
CA CYS A 80 -9.02 -6.92 -0.78
C CYS A 80 -9.03 -7.03 0.75
N THR A 81 -8.69 -8.22 1.25
CA THR A 81 -8.42 -8.42 2.67
C THR A 81 -7.11 -7.73 3.06
N LYS A 82 -6.95 -7.43 4.36
CA LYS A 82 -5.69 -6.90 4.91
C LYS A 82 -4.52 -7.83 4.51
N PRO A 83 -3.46 -7.32 3.88
CA PRO A 83 -2.30 -8.14 3.51
C PRO A 83 -1.54 -8.58 4.77
N PRO A 84 -0.77 -9.67 4.72
CA PRO A 84 0.14 -10.02 5.81
C PRO A 84 1.28 -8.99 5.89
N SER A 85 1.71 -8.63 7.10
CA SER A 85 2.80 -7.67 7.32
C SER A 85 4.18 -8.18 6.87
N ASP A 86 4.33 -9.50 6.70
CA ASP A 86 5.58 -10.12 6.24
C ASP A 86 5.84 -9.82 4.75
N GLY A 87 7.05 -9.32 4.47
CA GLY A 87 7.47 -8.95 3.12
C GLY A 87 6.82 -7.68 2.57
N LEU A 88 6.07 -6.91 3.38
CA LEU A 88 5.59 -5.59 2.99
C LEU A 88 6.68 -4.53 3.19
N SER A 89 6.80 -3.67 2.18
CA SER A 89 7.64 -2.47 2.22
C SER A 89 6.74 -1.23 2.17
N LEU A 90 6.88 -0.32 3.12
CA LEU A 90 6.15 0.96 3.08
C LEU A 90 6.62 1.78 1.89
N LEU A 91 5.71 2.09 0.97
CA LEU A 91 5.98 2.94 -0.20
C LEU A 91 5.75 4.41 0.14
N VAL A 92 4.63 4.71 0.79
CA VAL A 92 4.28 6.06 1.28
C VAL A 92 3.51 5.94 2.58
N GLY A 93 3.87 6.75 3.57
CA GLY A 93 3.17 6.84 4.86
C GLY A 93 4.13 7.27 5.95
N ASN A 94 3.61 7.44 7.16
CA ASN A 94 4.43 7.77 8.30
C ASN A 94 5.12 6.50 8.85
N SER A 95 6.44 6.42 8.83
CA SER A 95 7.18 5.28 9.41
C SER A 95 7.81 5.69 10.75
N PRO A 96 7.69 4.90 11.83
CA PRO A 96 7.03 3.58 11.93
C PRO A 96 5.53 3.63 12.28
N GLY A 97 4.94 4.82 12.47
CA GLY A 97 3.57 5.00 12.96
C GLY A 97 2.52 4.21 12.18
N ALA A 98 2.56 4.26 10.84
CA ALA A 98 1.64 3.55 9.98
C ALA A 98 1.73 2.03 10.10
N PHE A 99 2.93 1.48 10.36
CA PHE A 99 3.03 0.06 10.65
C PHE A 99 2.41 -0.27 12.00
N HIS A 100 2.67 0.50 13.06
CA HIS A 100 2.06 0.23 14.37
C HIS A 100 0.53 0.32 14.37
N VAL A 101 -0.03 1.29 13.64
CA VAL A 101 -1.47 1.50 13.56
C VAL A 101 -2.16 0.46 12.68
N LEU A 102 -1.61 0.19 11.49
CA LEU A 102 -2.24 -0.73 10.54
C LEU A 102 -1.87 -2.20 10.78
N PHE A 103 -0.69 -2.45 11.35
CA PHE A 103 -0.12 -3.76 11.66
C PHE A 103 0.44 -3.78 13.10
N PRO A 104 -0.42 -3.83 14.13
CA PRO A 104 0.05 -3.91 15.52
C PRO A 104 0.90 -5.17 15.79
N GLU A 105 0.72 -6.22 14.99
CA GLU A 105 1.56 -7.42 15.00
C GLU A 105 2.93 -7.26 14.30
N TRP A 106 3.16 -6.17 13.56
CA TRP A 106 4.42 -5.94 12.87
C TRP A 106 5.53 -5.59 13.86
N GLN A 107 6.61 -6.36 13.79
CA GLN A 107 7.81 -6.09 14.56
C GLN A 107 8.87 -5.53 13.61
N PRO A 108 9.51 -4.39 13.93
CA PRO A 108 10.66 -3.93 13.18
C PRO A 108 11.72 -5.04 13.26
N ARG A 109 12.13 -5.59 12.11
CA ARG A 109 13.25 -6.54 12.07
C ARG A 109 14.48 -5.79 12.57
N GLN A 110 14.90 -6.06 13.81
CA GLN A 110 16.17 -5.58 14.34
C GLN A 110 17.26 -6.16 13.44
N ARG A 111 17.93 -5.30 12.68
CA ARG A 111 19.03 -5.67 11.79
C ARG A 111 20.29 -4.93 12.23
#